data_AF-A0A972WP93-F1
#
_entry.id   AF-A0A972WP93-F1
#
_cell.length_a   1.000
_cell.length_b   1.000
_cell.length_c   1.000
_cell.angle_alpha   90.00
_cell.angle_beta   90.00
_cell.angle_gamma   90.00
#
_symmetry.space_group_name_H-M   'P 1'
#
loop_
_entity.id
_entity.type
_entity.pdbx_description
1 polymer ?
#
loop_
_entity_poly.entity_id
_entity_poly.type
_entity_poly.pdbx_seq_one_letter_code
_entity_poly.pdbx_strand_id
1 'polypeptide(L)'
;MNRTADLSLEDFRRLPGLYRRWELTEVCEPNHNYQIEDAGAHADGTPLLAIYVSDPVSGVSVTIEHPPRPDGDRHAGRLRRFGECVSRSQS
;
A
#
# COMPACT_ATOMS: atom_id res chain seq x y z
N MET A 1 -0.94 3.02 17.90
CA MET A 1 -0.14 4.24 18.13
C MET A 1 0.64 4.53 16.86
N ASN A 2 0.27 5.59 16.15
CA ASN A 2 0.72 5.93 14.80
C ASN A 2 2.19 6.41 14.84
N ARG A 3 3.14 5.50 14.64
CA ARG A 3 4.59 5.78 14.62
C ARG A 3 5.05 6.60 13.41
N THR A 4 4.16 6.94 12.48
CA THR A 4 4.50 7.71 11.27
C THR A 4 4.70 9.20 11.54
N ALA A 5 4.15 9.73 12.65
CA ALA A 5 4.12 11.17 12.94
C ALA A 5 5.22 11.66 13.89
N ASP A 6 6.05 10.75 14.42
CA ASP A 6 7.19 11.06 15.30
C ASP A 6 8.52 11.00 14.54
N LEU A 7 8.49 11.24 13.22
CA LEU A 7 9.70 11.50 12.45
C LEU A 7 9.82 13.00 12.31
N SER A 8 10.79 13.61 13.01
CA SER A 8 11.07 15.03 12.84
C SER A 8 11.49 15.26 11.39
N LEU A 9 11.18 16.43 10.81
CA LEU A 9 11.64 16.77 9.45
C LEU A 9 13.18 16.72 9.34
N GLU A 10 13.86 16.83 10.48
CA GLU A 10 15.32 16.67 10.64
C GLU A 10 15.82 15.26 10.31
N ASP A 11 15.00 14.22 10.47
CA ASP A 11 15.33 12.82 10.13
C ASP A 11 15.20 12.53 8.63
N PHE A 12 14.62 13.46 7.86
CA PHE A 12 14.44 13.30 6.43
C PHE A 12 15.59 13.92 5.65
N ARG A 13 16.23 13.10 4.83
CA ARG A 13 17.26 13.55 3.88
C ARG A 13 16.60 13.90 2.55
N ARG A 14 16.89 15.11 2.05
CA ARG A 14 16.47 15.52 0.70
C ARG A 14 17.22 14.72 -0.36
N LEU A 15 16.47 14.14 -1.30
CA LEU A 15 17.05 13.51 -2.48
C LEU A 15 17.59 14.55 -3.46
N PRO A 16 18.71 14.27 -4.14
CA PRO A 16 19.28 15.21 -5.10
C PRO A 16 18.40 15.30 -6.35
N GLY A 17 17.94 16.51 -6.67
CA GLY A 17 17.15 16.78 -7.87
C GLY A 17 15.72 17.22 -7.56
N LEU A 18 14.99 17.48 -8.63
CA LEU A 18 13.56 17.81 -8.61
C LEU A 18 12.83 16.81 -9.50
N TYR A 19 11.79 16.21 -8.96
CA TYR A 19 11.13 15.07 -9.57
C TYR A 19 9.74 15.43 -10.06
N ARG A 20 9.29 14.74 -11.11
CA ARG A 20 7.93 14.80 -11.63
C ARG A 20 7.05 13.81 -10.92
N ARG A 21 5.73 14.02 -10.99
CA ARG A 21 4.74 13.14 -10.33
C ARG A 21 4.84 11.67 -10.77
N TRP A 22 5.20 11.43 -12.03
CA TRP A 22 5.34 10.08 -12.59
C TRP A 22 6.66 9.40 -12.21
N GLU A 23 7.70 10.15 -11.82
CA GLU A 23 8.97 9.55 -11.39
C GLU A 23 8.90 9.00 -9.96
N LEU A 24 7.89 9.40 -9.17
CA LEU A 24 7.73 8.90 -7.80
C LEU A 24 7.57 7.38 -7.74
N THR A 25 6.96 6.77 -8.76
CA THR A 25 6.82 5.30 -8.77
C THR A 25 8.15 4.59 -8.96
N GLU A 26 9.15 5.28 -9.50
CA GLU A 26 10.51 4.74 -9.73
C GLU A 26 11.46 5.11 -8.60
N VAL A 27 11.23 6.25 -7.93
CA VAL A 27 12.10 6.77 -6.86
C VAL A 27 11.67 6.29 -5.46
N CYS A 28 10.37 6.09 -5.23
CA CYS A 28 9.87 5.66 -3.93
C CYS A 28 9.99 4.13 -3.76
N GLU A 29 10.80 3.71 -2.79
CA GLU A 29 10.97 2.31 -2.42
C GLU A 29 9.92 1.87 -1.38
N PRO A 30 9.50 0.60 -1.39
CA PRO A 30 8.61 0.07 -0.38
C PRO A 30 9.30 0.06 1.00
N ASN A 31 8.53 0.29 2.07
CA ASN A 31 8.99 0.33 3.47
C ASN A 31 9.85 1.53 3.86
N HIS A 32 9.91 2.56 3.03
CA HIS A 32 10.51 3.85 3.38
C HIS A 32 9.44 4.93 3.57
N ASN A 33 9.70 5.86 4.47
CA ASN A 33 8.86 7.04 4.64
C ASN A 33 9.38 8.17 3.73
N TYR A 34 8.49 8.69 2.89
CA TYR A 34 8.79 9.80 1.99
C TYR A 34 7.93 11.03 2.35
N GLN A 35 8.56 12.20 2.33
CA GLN A 35 7.89 13.49 2.28
C GLN A 35 8.08 14.12 0.91
N ILE A 36 7.01 14.69 0.37
CA ILE A 36 6.97 15.29 -0.96
C ILE A 36 6.52 16.73 -0.79
N GLU A 37 7.36 17.66 -1.23
CA GLU A 37 7.06 19.09 -1.21
C GLU A 37 7.01 19.66 -2.63
N ASP A 38 6.17 20.68 -2.82
CA ASP A 38 6.16 21.46 -4.05
C ASP A 38 7.45 22.28 -4.15
N ALA A 39 8.18 22.10 -5.25
CA ALA A 39 9.41 22.83 -5.54
C ALA A 39 9.22 23.81 -6.72
N GLY A 40 7.97 24.20 -6.98
CA GLY A 40 7.57 25.04 -8.10
C GLY A 40 7.32 24.25 -9.38
N ALA A 41 7.41 24.94 -10.52
CA ALA A 41 7.19 24.37 -11.83
C ALA A 41 8.41 24.59 -12.73
N HIS A 42 8.62 23.65 -13.64
CA HIS A 42 9.55 23.82 -14.75
C HIS A 42 9.02 24.88 -15.72
N ALA A 43 9.87 25.35 -16.64
CA ALA A 43 9.51 26.37 -17.63
C ALA A 43 8.25 26.01 -18.46
N ASP A 44 8.03 24.72 -18.73
CA ASP A 44 6.86 24.20 -19.44
C ASP A 44 5.59 24.11 -18.57
N GLY A 45 5.62 24.63 -17.34
CA GLY A 45 4.50 24.60 -16.39
C GLY A 45 4.30 23.25 -15.69
N THR A 46 5.13 22.25 -16.01
CA THR A 46 5.04 20.96 -15.32
C THR A 46 5.52 21.12 -13.88
N PRO A 47 4.78 20.61 -12.87
CA PRO A 47 5.18 20.72 -11.47
C PRO A 47 6.44 19.91 -11.19
N LEU A 48 7.27 20.45 -10.30
CA LEU A 48 8.49 19.85 -9.79
C LEU A 48 8.34 19.65 -8.28
N LEU A 49 8.80 18.49 -7.82
CA LEU A 49 8.63 18.05 -6.45
C LEU A 49 10.00 17.81 -5.83
N ALA A 50 10.19 18.30 -4.61
CA ALA A 50 11.30 17.91 -3.77
C ALA A 50 10.90 16.67 -2.97
N ILE A 51 11.72 15.62 -3.03
CA ILE A 51 11.48 14.39 -2.30
C ILE A 51 12.47 14.33 -1.14
N TYR A 52 11.96 13.99 0.04
CA TYR A 52 12.76 13.71 1.22
C TYR A 52 12.47 12.29 1.70
N VAL A 53 13.51 11.55 2.05
CA VAL A 53 13.42 10.16 2.53
C VAL A 53 13.92 10.11 3.97
N SER A 54 13.17 9.47 4.86
CA SER A 54 13.69 9.18 6.19
C SER A 54 14.67 8.02 6.11
N ASP A 55 15.75 8.08 6.89
CA ASP A 55 16.53 6.87 7.13
C ASP A 55 15.58 5.81 7.71
N PRO A 56 15.61 4.55 7.24
CA PRO A 56 14.84 3.51 7.87
C PRO A 56 15.36 3.42 9.30
N VAL A 57 14.54 3.81 10.28
CA VAL A 57 14.89 3.72 11.71
C VAL A 57 15.46 2.32 11.92
N SER A 58 16.78 2.26 12.06
CA SER A 58 17.55 1.03 12.10
C SER A 58 17.15 0.26 13.36
N GLY A 59 16.06 -0.52 13.29
CA GLY A 59 15.56 -1.14 14.51
C GLY A 59 14.21 -1.84 14.46
N VAL A 60 13.40 -1.76 13.41
CA VAL A 60 12.23 -2.64 13.29
C VAL A 60 12.05 -3.12 11.85
N SER A 61 12.74 -4.22 11.52
CA SER A 61 12.16 -5.18 10.59
C SER A 61 10.83 -5.61 11.22
N VAL A 62 9.74 -4.91 10.90
CA VAL A 62 8.41 -5.45 11.09
C VAL A 62 8.38 -6.67 10.18
N THR A 63 8.70 -7.82 10.76
CA THR A 63 8.28 -9.09 10.19
C THR A 63 6.77 -8.96 10.13
N ILE A 64 6.23 -8.65 8.96
CA ILE A 64 4.82 -8.87 8.67
C ILE A 64 4.68 -10.40 8.71
N GLU A 65 4.58 -10.96 9.91
CA GLU A 65 4.17 -12.34 10.11
C GLU A 65 2.77 -12.41 9.51
N HIS A 66 2.68 -12.89 8.27
CA HIS A 66 1.44 -13.42 7.76
C HIS A 66 1.04 -14.52 8.75
N PRO A 67 -0.12 -14.42 9.42
CA PRO A 67 -0.57 -15.52 10.25
C PRO A 67 -0.61 -16.77 9.36
N PRO A 68 -0.07 -17.91 9.84
CA PRO A 68 -0.14 -19.15 9.06
C PRO A 68 -1.61 -19.38 8.70
N ARG A 69 -1.88 -19.56 7.41
CA ARG A 69 -3.21 -19.95 6.95
C ARG A 69 -3.60 -21.18 7.77
N PRO A 70 -4.76 -21.21 8.43
CA PRO A 70 -5.18 -22.43 9.10
C PRO A 70 -5.24 -23.51 8.03
N ASP A 71 -4.41 -24.53 8.20
CA ASP A 71 -4.40 -25.74 7.38
C ASP A 71 -5.81 -26.32 7.45
N GLY A 72 -6.56 -26.12 6.36
CA GLY A 72 -7.95 -26.51 6.25
C GLY A 72 -8.06 -28.02 6.04
N ASP A 73 -7.71 -28.81 7.05
CA ASP A 73 -8.07 -30.23 7.09
C ASP A 73 -9.58 -30.34 7.35
N ARG A 74 -10.26 -30.90 6.33
CA ARG A 74 -11.55 -31.62 6.37
C ARG A 74 -12.80 -30.87 6.85
N HIS A 75 -13.77 -30.82 5.93
CA HIS A 75 -14.92 -31.75 6.04
C HIS A 75 -15.63 -31.91 4.69
N ALA A 76 -15.78 -33.17 4.26
CA ALA A 76 -16.61 -33.57 3.13
C ALA A 76 -18.08 -33.23 3.42
N GLY A 77 -18.60 -32.18 2.78
CA GLY A 77 -19.99 -31.73 2.89
C GLY A 77 -20.77 -32.03 1.61
N ARG A 78 -21.37 -33.23 1.56
CA ARG A 78 -22.42 -33.72 0.66
C ARG A 78 -23.34 -32.61 0.11
N LEU A 79 -23.23 -32.30 -1.19
CA LEU A 79 -24.15 -31.43 -1.92
C LEU A 79 -25.54 -32.09 -1.96
N ARG A 80 -26.54 -31.45 -1.33
CA ARG A 80 -27.93 -31.92 -1.38
C ARG A 80 -28.56 -31.55 -2.72
N ARG A 81 -29.21 -32.56 -3.33
CA ARG A 81 -30.11 -32.50 -4.50
C ARG A 81 -31.02 -31.27 -4.46
N PHE A 82 -30.97 -30.44 -5.50
CA PHE A 82 -32.05 -29.48 -5.77
C PHE A 82 -33.26 -30.24 -6.33
N GLY A 83 -34.39 -30.06 -5.66
CA GLY A 83 -35.67 -30.66 -5.99
C GLY A 83 -36.22 -30.11 -7.30
N GLU A 84 -36.50 -31.05 -8.19
CA GLU A 84 -37.51 -30.95 -9.22
C GLU A 84 -38.89 -30.81 -8.54
N CYS A 85 -39.60 -29.70 -8.81
CA CYS A 85 -41.06 -29.66 -8.70
C CYS A 85 -41.59 -28.85 -9.88
N VAL A 86 -41.99 -29.61 -10.89
CA VAL A 86 -42.77 -29.18 -12.05
C VAL A 86 -44.21 -28.81 -11.62
N SER A 87 -44.87 -27.99 -12.43
CA SER A 87 -46.34 -27.90 -12.62
C SER A 87 -47.16 -26.84 -11.87
N ARG A 88 -47.58 -25.82 -12.66
CA ARG A 88 -48.94 -25.65 -13.21
C ARG A 88 -50.07 -25.11 -12.29
N SER A 89 -50.62 -24.00 -12.76
CA SER A 89 -52.05 -23.59 -12.82
C SER A 89 -52.71 -22.74 -11.72
N GLN A 90 -53.18 -21.58 -12.20
CA GLN A 90 -54.51 -20.95 -12.04
C GLN A 90 -54.93 -20.40 -10.66
N SER A 91 -55.18 -19.08 -10.60
CA SER A 91 -56.53 -18.52 -10.80
C SER A 91 -56.46 -17.05 -11.21
#